data_AF-A0A7V9UJ11-F1
#
_entry.id   AF-A0A7V9UJ11-F1
#
_cell.length_a   1.000
_cell.length_b   1.000
_cell.length_c   1.000
_cell.angle_alpha   90.00
_cell.angle_beta   90.00
_cell.angle_gamma   90.00
#
_symmetry.space_group_name_H-M   'P 1'
#
loop_
_entity.id
_entity.type
_entity.pdbx_description
1 polymer ?
#
loop_
_entity_poly.entity_id
_entity_poly.type
_entity_poly.pdbx_seq_one_letter_code
_entity_poly.pdbx_strand_id
1 'polypeptide(L)'
;MLDEILESEQVQLLQKALQDGESVLVEGLWNAPKALIAALAQKATGKHVLLLTGASIEETRLFYDFSPFTSCPVIDFPAWETLPSENISPSPDIVGERYQALRGILATDQPKIILTSLQACLQKLLPPASFTQLNVQLKVGETFEHQTLIDRLVAMGYQRCSVASDKGEFAVRGGIIDVFPVSSPDPYRIEFWGDEIESIRIFDPIGQKSVRQVDHVEMVPAQELELIKDRSKLSTLLDYLGANTVVIFDDLLALEDRYASLVSMCGTPTGSFSTIEMFLDQVEPLQKLFWSQNAIEELTEVKMLEAPTKYYSAKAPLHRISFEMYNRQLAATRWQSPFLSIADLLVPDSEDVSGLDLLLSLSNLPPEFRLFLLCGSELDEESLQKKIHDAQVILP
;
A
#
# COMPACT_ATOMS: atom_id res chain seq x y z
N MET A 1 10.28 -21.67 10.29
CA MET A 1 8.89 -21.28 9.97
C MET A 1 8.69 -21.04 8.48
N LEU A 2 9.17 -19.92 7.90
CA LEU A 2 8.91 -19.61 6.48
C LEU A 2 9.35 -20.73 5.53
N ASP A 3 10.56 -21.27 5.71
CA ASP A 3 11.06 -22.37 4.88
C ASP A 3 10.14 -23.60 4.96
N GLU A 4 9.61 -23.92 6.15
CA GLU A 4 8.68 -25.04 6.35
C GLU A 4 7.33 -24.79 5.66
N ILE A 5 6.83 -23.55 5.68
CA ILE A 5 5.60 -23.18 4.95
C ILE A 5 5.83 -23.31 3.44
N LEU A 6 7.00 -22.90 2.95
CA LEU A 6 7.38 -22.99 1.53
C LEU A 6 7.63 -24.44 1.07
N GLU A 7 7.85 -25.38 1.98
CA GLU A 7 7.94 -26.81 1.69
C GLU A 7 6.57 -27.47 1.43
N SER A 8 5.46 -26.81 1.79
CA SER A 8 4.11 -27.32 1.53
C SER A 8 3.85 -27.47 0.03
N GLU A 9 3.35 -28.64 -0.38
CA GLU A 9 3.03 -28.95 -1.78
C GLU A 9 2.08 -27.90 -2.39
N GLN A 10 1.05 -27.47 -1.65
CA GLN A 10 0.08 -26.47 -2.13
C GLN A 10 0.71 -25.09 -2.34
N VAL A 11 1.66 -24.71 -1.47
CA VAL A 11 2.40 -23.45 -1.59
C VAL A 11 3.38 -23.49 -2.77
N GLN A 12 4.04 -24.63 -2.99
CA GLN A 12 4.93 -24.83 -4.15
C GLN A 12 4.16 -24.82 -5.46
N LEU A 13 2.97 -25.43 -5.50
CA LEU A 13 2.09 -25.37 -6.67
C LEU A 13 1.64 -23.95 -6.96
N LEU A 14 1.26 -23.17 -5.94
CA LEU A 14 0.94 -21.76 -6.10
C LEU A 14 2.14 -20.96 -6.60
N GLN A 15 3.31 -21.14 -5.99
CA GLN A 15 4.54 -20.46 -6.39
C GLN A 15 4.87 -20.72 -7.86
N LYS A 16 4.71 -21.96 -8.32
CA LYS A 16 4.93 -22.34 -9.71
C LYS A 16 3.91 -21.68 -10.64
N ALA A 17 2.61 -21.70 -10.31
CA ALA A 17 1.59 -21.03 -11.10
C ALA A 17 1.87 -19.52 -11.23
N LEU A 18 2.33 -18.89 -10.15
CA LEU A 18 2.74 -17.48 -10.16
C LEU A 18 3.96 -17.23 -11.06
N GLN A 19 4.97 -18.10 -11.01
CA GLN A 19 6.14 -18.04 -11.89
C GLN A 19 5.79 -18.21 -13.37
N ASP A 20 4.85 -19.10 -13.67
CA ASP A 20 4.35 -19.37 -15.03
C ASP A 20 3.47 -18.23 -15.58
N GLY A 21 3.21 -17.19 -14.76
CA GLY A 21 2.44 -16.01 -15.15
C GLY A 21 0.93 -16.20 -15.07
N GLU A 22 0.45 -17.27 -14.43
CA GLU A 22 -0.97 -17.51 -14.27
C GLU A 22 -1.62 -16.48 -13.35
N SER A 23 -2.85 -16.09 -13.68
CA SER A 23 -3.68 -15.31 -12.76
C SER A 23 -4.46 -16.29 -11.87
N VAL A 24 -4.50 -16.02 -10.57
CA VAL A 24 -4.99 -16.96 -9.56
C VAL A 24 -6.12 -16.35 -8.75
N LEU A 25 -7.15 -17.13 -8.43
CA LEU A 25 -8.18 -16.76 -7.45
C LEU A 25 -7.93 -17.56 -6.18
N VAL A 26 -7.90 -16.89 -5.02
CA VAL A 26 -7.81 -17.52 -3.70
C VAL A 26 -9.02 -17.10 -2.87
N GLU A 27 -9.66 -18.07 -2.24
CA GLU A 27 -10.83 -17.84 -1.40
C GLU A 27 -10.51 -18.09 0.08
N GLY A 28 -11.23 -17.42 0.97
CA GLY A 28 -11.13 -17.62 2.41
C GLY A 28 -9.80 -17.16 3.02
N LEU A 29 -9.17 -16.12 2.49
CA LEU A 29 -7.98 -15.52 3.09
C LEU A 29 -8.34 -14.47 4.13
N TRP A 30 -7.59 -14.46 5.23
CA TRP A 30 -7.64 -13.43 6.27
C TRP A 30 -6.23 -12.87 6.51
N ASN A 31 -6.13 -11.63 7.01
CA ASN A 31 -4.95 -11.01 7.66
C ASN A 31 -3.57 -11.55 7.17
N ALA A 32 -2.80 -12.19 8.06
CA ALA A 32 -1.43 -12.65 7.80
C ALA A 32 -1.24 -13.57 6.57
N PRO A 33 -2.11 -14.57 6.30
CA PRO A 33 -2.10 -15.30 5.02
C PRO A 33 -2.07 -14.41 3.77
N LYS A 34 -2.77 -13.27 3.77
CA LYS A 34 -2.72 -12.31 2.65
C LYS A 34 -1.32 -11.74 2.47
N ALA A 35 -0.70 -11.29 3.56
CA ALA A 35 0.67 -10.75 3.54
C ALA A 35 1.70 -11.80 3.06
N LEU A 36 1.56 -13.05 3.52
CA LEU A 36 2.40 -14.16 3.07
C LEU A 36 2.24 -14.45 1.57
N ILE A 37 1.01 -14.52 1.06
CA ILE A 37 0.76 -14.79 -0.37
C ILE A 37 1.26 -13.63 -1.24
N ALA A 38 1.05 -12.38 -0.83
CA ALA A 38 1.58 -11.22 -1.56
C ALA A 38 3.12 -11.21 -1.56
N ALA A 39 3.76 -11.53 -0.43
CA ALA A 39 5.21 -11.70 -0.34
C ALA A 39 5.72 -12.85 -1.23
N LEU A 40 4.99 -13.98 -1.27
CA LEU A 40 5.30 -15.10 -2.15
C LEU A 40 5.17 -14.70 -3.61
N ALA A 41 4.12 -13.97 -3.99
CA ALA A 41 3.92 -13.49 -5.36
C ALA A 41 5.05 -12.55 -5.80
N GLN A 42 5.45 -11.62 -4.93
CA GLN A 42 6.59 -10.73 -5.18
C GLN A 42 7.87 -11.54 -5.38
N LYS A 43 8.17 -12.50 -4.49
CA LYS A 43 9.39 -13.32 -4.55
C LYS A 43 9.40 -14.26 -5.76
N ALA A 44 8.26 -14.85 -6.08
CA ALA A 44 8.10 -15.82 -7.16
C ALA A 44 8.25 -15.16 -8.53
N THR A 45 7.65 -13.98 -8.70
CA THR A 45 7.61 -13.28 -9.99
C THR A 45 8.77 -12.31 -10.19
N GLY A 46 9.38 -11.82 -9.10
CA GLY A 46 10.37 -10.75 -9.16
C GLY A 46 9.80 -9.42 -9.68
N LYS A 47 8.48 -9.22 -9.60
CA LYS A 47 7.74 -8.04 -10.08
C LYS A 47 7.28 -7.18 -8.91
N HIS A 48 6.94 -5.92 -9.20
CA HIS A 48 6.17 -5.12 -8.26
C HIS A 48 4.83 -5.81 -7.97
N VAL A 49 4.34 -5.68 -6.74
CA VAL A 49 2.99 -6.11 -6.36
C VAL A 49 2.20 -4.85 -6.03
N LEU A 50 1.10 -4.62 -6.75
CA LEU A 50 0.10 -3.61 -6.42
C LEU A 50 -1.07 -4.31 -5.73
N LEU A 51 -1.23 -4.12 -4.42
CA LEU A 51 -2.28 -4.72 -3.61
C LEU A 51 -3.38 -3.69 -3.39
N LEU A 52 -4.51 -3.89 -4.07
CA LEU A 52 -5.70 -3.05 -4.01
C LEU A 52 -6.66 -3.54 -2.95
N THR A 53 -6.95 -2.68 -2.00
CA THR A 53 -7.84 -2.96 -0.88
C THR A 53 -9.11 -2.12 -0.96
N GLY A 54 -10.19 -2.62 -0.35
CA GLY A 54 -11.50 -1.95 -0.30
C GLY A 54 -11.59 -0.74 0.65
N ALA A 55 -10.51 -0.32 1.31
CA ALA A 55 -10.46 0.71 2.36
C ALA A 55 -11.26 0.36 3.62
N SER A 56 -10.61 -0.37 4.54
CA SER A 56 -11.06 -0.61 5.90
C SER A 56 -9.87 -0.52 6.88
N ILE A 57 -10.14 -0.59 8.20
CA ILE A 57 -9.13 -0.73 9.27
C ILE A 57 -8.13 -1.86 8.99
N GLU A 58 -8.50 -2.83 8.15
CA GLU A 58 -7.69 -3.97 7.78
C GLU A 58 -6.47 -3.60 6.92
N GLU A 59 -6.47 -2.47 6.20
CA GLU A 59 -5.32 -2.02 5.40
C GLU A 59 -4.10 -1.75 6.29
N THR A 60 -4.29 -0.95 7.34
CA THR A 60 -3.22 -0.64 8.29
C THR A 60 -2.70 -1.89 8.98
N ARG A 61 -3.59 -2.82 9.34
CA ARG A 61 -3.19 -4.11 9.93
C ARG A 61 -2.37 -4.95 8.95
N LEU A 62 -2.84 -5.07 7.71
CA LEU A 62 -2.17 -5.83 6.67
C LEU A 62 -0.76 -5.29 6.38
N PHE A 63 -0.58 -3.97 6.43
CA PHE A 63 0.75 -3.36 6.28
C PHE A 63 1.77 -3.90 7.29
N TYR A 64 1.38 -4.00 8.57
CA TYR A 64 2.27 -4.52 9.62
C TYR A 64 2.48 -6.04 9.53
N ASP A 65 1.50 -6.77 8.99
CA ASP A 65 1.56 -8.22 8.81
C ASP A 65 2.64 -8.66 7.79
N PHE A 66 3.20 -7.76 6.97
CA PHE A 66 4.27 -8.11 6.01
C PHE A 66 5.64 -8.36 6.64
N SER A 67 5.95 -7.70 7.76
CA SER A 67 7.28 -7.71 8.37
C SER A 67 7.85 -9.11 8.66
N PRO A 68 7.06 -10.13 9.05
CA PRO A 68 7.58 -11.47 9.28
C PRO A 68 7.83 -12.27 7.99
N PHE A 69 7.27 -11.85 6.85
CA PHE A 69 7.21 -12.65 5.62
C PHE A 69 8.15 -12.14 4.51
N THR A 70 8.56 -10.87 4.54
CA THR A 70 9.39 -10.30 3.48
C THR A 70 10.31 -9.19 3.97
N SER A 71 11.50 -9.12 3.37
CA SER A 71 12.40 -7.96 3.45
C SER A 71 12.21 -7.00 2.27
N CYS A 72 11.30 -7.31 1.35
CA CYS A 72 10.94 -6.42 0.25
C CYS A 72 10.38 -5.11 0.82
N PRO A 73 10.74 -3.94 0.26
CA PRO A 73 10.09 -2.69 0.63
C PRO A 73 8.57 -2.79 0.43
N VAL A 74 7.84 -2.48 1.50
CA VAL A 74 6.37 -2.32 1.50
C VAL A 74 6.09 -0.83 1.61
N ILE A 75 5.31 -0.30 0.68
CA ILE A 75 4.97 1.12 0.57
C ILE A 75 3.45 1.25 0.67
N ASP A 76 2.98 2.03 1.63
CA ASP A 76 1.58 2.45 1.69
C ASP A 76 1.38 3.69 0.81
N PHE A 77 0.37 3.66 -0.05
CA PHE A 77 0.02 4.76 -0.93
C PHE A 77 -1.42 5.22 -0.65
N PRO A 78 -1.60 6.27 0.18
CA PRO A 78 -2.92 6.63 0.68
C PRO A 78 -3.73 7.40 -0.36
N ALA A 79 -5.06 7.34 -0.24
CA ALA A 79 -5.96 8.18 -1.02
C ALA A 79 -6.04 9.59 -0.42
N TRP A 80 -6.39 10.58 -1.24
CA TRP A 80 -6.90 11.84 -0.69
C TRP A 80 -8.10 11.61 0.24
N GLU A 81 -8.16 12.38 1.31
CA GLU A 81 -9.30 12.44 2.23
C GLU A 81 -10.53 13.14 1.60
N THR A 82 -10.30 13.90 0.52
CA THR A 82 -11.35 14.62 -0.22
C THR A 82 -11.98 13.74 -1.29
N LEU A 83 -13.28 13.97 -1.55
CA LEU A 83 -14.01 13.21 -2.55
C LEU A 83 -13.70 13.67 -3.97
N PRO A 84 -13.87 12.81 -4.99
CA PRO A 84 -13.55 13.18 -6.37
C PRO A 84 -14.38 14.34 -6.93
N SER A 85 -15.59 14.53 -6.41
CA SER A 85 -16.52 15.62 -6.75
C SER A 85 -16.18 16.93 -6.04
N GLU A 86 -15.38 16.89 -4.98
CA GLU A 86 -14.99 18.05 -4.20
C GLU A 86 -13.73 18.66 -4.80
N ASN A 87 -13.81 19.93 -5.21
CA ASN A 87 -12.64 20.67 -5.66
C ASN A 87 -11.81 21.20 -4.49
N ILE A 88 -11.56 20.34 -3.50
CA ILE A 88 -10.89 20.64 -2.24
C ILE A 88 -9.52 19.94 -2.28
N SER A 89 -8.46 20.72 -2.05
CA SER A 89 -7.11 20.17 -1.94
C SER A 89 -7.00 19.24 -0.73
N PRO A 90 -6.32 18.08 -0.87
CA PRO A 90 -6.02 17.21 0.27
C PRO A 90 -5.15 17.93 1.31
N SER A 91 -5.11 17.39 2.53
CA SER A 91 -4.24 17.91 3.59
C SER A 91 -2.75 17.82 3.18
N PRO A 92 -1.90 18.77 3.66
CA PRO A 92 -0.46 18.70 3.41
C PRO A 92 0.17 17.39 3.88
N ASP A 93 -0.35 16.78 4.95
CA ASP A 93 0.09 15.48 5.45
C ASP A 93 -0.09 14.37 4.41
N ILE A 94 -1.30 14.21 3.88
CA ILE A 94 -1.60 13.21 2.85
C ILE A 94 -0.81 13.46 1.56
N VAL A 95 -0.65 14.72 1.15
CA VAL A 95 0.22 15.06 -0.01
C VAL A 95 1.65 14.62 0.25
N GLY A 96 2.16 14.87 1.45
CA GLY A 96 3.48 14.46 1.90
C GLY A 96 3.67 12.94 1.84
N GLU A 97 2.74 12.18 2.42
CA GLU A 97 2.76 10.71 2.43
C GLU A 97 2.73 10.13 1.01
N ARG A 98 1.82 10.62 0.16
CA ARG A 98 1.73 10.18 -1.24
C ARG A 98 3.01 10.44 -2.02
N TYR A 99 3.60 11.63 -1.89
CA TYR A 99 4.83 11.94 -2.58
C TYR A 99 6.05 11.21 -2.01
N GLN A 100 6.09 10.94 -0.71
CA GLN A 100 7.10 10.03 -0.14
C GLN A 100 6.95 8.62 -0.72
N ALA A 101 5.73 8.10 -0.84
CA ALA A 101 5.46 6.81 -1.46
C ALA A 101 5.89 6.77 -2.94
N LEU A 102 5.55 7.78 -3.75
CA LEU A 102 6.00 7.86 -5.14
C LEU A 102 7.53 7.93 -5.26
N ARG A 103 8.19 8.66 -4.36
CA ARG A 103 9.66 8.68 -4.29
C ARG A 103 10.22 7.32 -3.92
N GLY A 104 9.62 6.65 -2.94
CA GLY A 104 9.99 5.29 -2.55
C GLY A 104 9.87 4.31 -3.72
N ILE A 105 8.81 4.44 -4.52
CA ILE A 105 8.61 3.66 -5.75
C ILE A 105 9.76 3.92 -6.74
N LEU A 106 10.10 5.19 -6.99
CA LEU A 106 11.13 5.61 -7.96
C LEU A 106 12.58 5.47 -7.48
N ALA A 107 12.82 5.28 -6.17
CA ALA A 107 14.16 5.31 -5.60
C ALA A 107 15.07 4.17 -6.10
N THR A 108 14.48 3.04 -6.47
CA THR A 108 15.20 1.86 -6.94
C THR A 108 14.37 1.09 -7.96
N ASP A 109 15.01 0.35 -8.86
CA ASP A 109 14.32 -0.59 -9.75
C ASP A 109 14.02 -1.94 -9.07
N GLN A 110 14.32 -2.07 -7.77
CA GLN A 110 14.02 -3.29 -7.03
C GLN A 110 12.50 -3.45 -6.91
N PRO A 111 11.97 -4.68 -7.03
CA PRO A 111 10.57 -4.97 -6.84
C PRO A 111 10.09 -4.54 -5.45
N LYS A 112 8.85 -4.07 -5.36
CA LYS A 112 8.23 -3.52 -4.14
C LYS A 112 6.81 -4.03 -4.01
N ILE A 113 6.29 -4.03 -2.79
CA ILE A 113 4.86 -4.24 -2.53
C ILE A 113 4.25 -2.88 -2.24
N ILE A 114 3.22 -2.50 -3.00
CA ILE A 114 2.51 -1.25 -2.87
C ILE A 114 1.11 -1.59 -2.37
N LEU A 115 0.80 -1.19 -1.14
CA LEU A 115 -0.53 -1.28 -0.56
C LEU A 115 -1.28 0.02 -0.86
N THR A 116 -2.51 -0.08 -1.35
CA THR A 116 -3.28 1.09 -1.75
C THR A 116 -4.77 0.76 -1.84
N SER A 117 -5.61 1.78 -1.69
CA SER A 117 -7.04 1.65 -1.94
C SER A 117 -7.41 1.83 -3.42
N LEU A 118 -8.60 1.35 -3.79
CA LEU A 118 -9.18 1.63 -5.11
C LEU A 118 -9.27 3.13 -5.40
N GLN A 119 -9.67 3.95 -4.41
CA GLN A 119 -9.78 5.40 -4.56
C GLN A 119 -8.44 6.03 -4.95
N ALA A 120 -7.35 5.63 -4.29
CA ALA A 120 -6.02 6.14 -4.56
C ALA A 120 -5.52 5.76 -5.96
N CYS A 121 -5.84 4.56 -6.45
CA CYS A 121 -5.48 4.14 -7.81
C CYS A 121 -6.23 4.89 -8.91
N LEU A 122 -7.46 5.34 -8.62
CA LEU A 122 -8.23 6.17 -9.54
C LEU A 122 -7.79 7.63 -9.53
N GLN A 123 -7.05 8.10 -8.51
CA GLN A 123 -6.49 9.45 -8.49
C GLN A 123 -5.35 9.59 -9.50
N LYS A 124 -5.46 10.59 -10.38
CA LYS A 124 -4.41 10.88 -11.36
C LYS A 124 -3.24 11.60 -10.70
N LEU A 125 -2.07 11.31 -11.23
CA LEU A 125 -0.78 11.79 -10.78
C LEU A 125 -0.11 12.63 -11.86
N LEU A 126 0.88 13.41 -11.44
CA LEU A 126 1.87 13.92 -12.38
C LEU A 126 2.62 12.76 -13.03
N PRO A 127 3.04 12.87 -14.31
CA PRO A 127 3.93 11.90 -14.91
C PRO A 127 5.24 11.76 -14.11
N PRO A 128 5.84 10.57 -13.99
CA PRO A 128 7.06 10.34 -13.20
C PRO A 128 8.19 11.33 -13.51
N ALA A 129 8.45 11.59 -14.79
CA ALA A 129 9.48 12.55 -15.22
C ALA A 129 9.18 13.99 -14.77
N SER A 130 7.91 14.40 -14.80
CA SER A 130 7.49 15.72 -14.32
C SER A 130 7.59 15.82 -12.80
N PHE A 131 7.20 14.76 -12.08
CA PHE A 131 7.33 14.69 -10.63
C PHE A 131 8.79 14.81 -10.19
N THR A 132 9.70 14.05 -10.77
CA THR A 132 11.15 14.12 -10.44
C THR A 132 11.74 15.52 -10.68
N GLN A 133 11.30 16.23 -11.72
CA GLN A 133 11.78 17.58 -12.02
C GLN A 133 11.29 18.65 -11.03
N LEU A 134 10.15 18.44 -10.37
CA LEU A 134 9.61 19.40 -9.40
C LEU A 134 10.28 19.29 -8.03
N ASN A 135 10.90 18.16 -7.71
CA ASN A 135 11.60 17.97 -6.45
C ASN A 135 12.79 18.94 -6.34
N VAL A 136 12.96 19.51 -5.16
CA VAL A 136 14.10 20.36 -4.80
C VAL A 136 14.90 19.64 -3.75
N GLN A 137 16.16 19.36 -4.04
CA GLN A 137 17.13 18.84 -3.07
C GLN A 137 18.18 19.93 -2.87
N LEU A 138 18.44 20.27 -1.62
CA LEU A 138 19.46 21.25 -1.25
C LEU A 138 20.49 20.65 -0.31
N LYS A 139 21.76 20.99 -0.48
CA LYS A 139 22.89 20.54 0.35
C LYS A 139 23.74 21.73 0.81
N VAL A 140 24.26 21.64 2.03
CA VAL A 140 25.19 22.63 2.56
C VAL A 140 26.44 22.72 1.66
N GLY A 141 26.86 23.94 1.36
CA GLY A 141 28.04 24.26 0.54
C GLY A 141 27.80 24.24 -0.97
N GLU A 142 26.59 23.94 -1.45
CA GLU A 142 26.28 24.09 -2.87
C GLU A 142 25.82 25.51 -3.22
N THR A 143 25.96 25.88 -4.50
CA THR A 143 25.45 27.14 -5.03
C THR A 143 24.05 26.94 -5.58
N PHE A 144 23.07 27.64 -4.99
CA PHE A 144 21.69 27.69 -5.43
C PHE A 144 21.17 29.12 -5.30
N GLU A 145 20.68 29.71 -6.39
CA GLU A 145 20.21 31.10 -6.36
C GLU A 145 19.02 31.26 -5.40
N HIS A 146 19.16 32.16 -4.42
CA HIS A 146 18.16 32.38 -3.37
C HIS A 146 16.78 32.72 -3.94
N GLN A 147 16.72 33.59 -4.96
CA GLN A 147 15.45 33.97 -5.60
C GLN A 147 14.82 32.80 -6.37
N THR A 148 15.64 31.99 -7.06
CA THR A 148 15.16 30.78 -7.73
C THR A 148 14.51 29.81 -6.75
N LEU A 149 15.00 29.69 -5.50
CA LEU A 149 14.37 28.81 -4.50
C LEU A 149 12.98 29.31 -4.13
N ILE A 150 12.82 30.62 -3.92
CA ILE A 150 11.53 31.23 -3.64
C ILE A 150 10.54 30.96 -4.77
N ASP A 151 10.97 31.16 -6.00
CA ASP A 151 10.11 30.97 -7.19
C ASP A 151 9.71 29.50 -7.34
N ARG A 152 10.63 28.56 -7.07
CA ARG A 152 10.32 27.12 -7.07
C ARG A 152 9.34 26.75 -5.96
N LEU A 153 9.49 27.27 -4.74
CA LEU A 153 8.56 27.02 -3.63
C LEU A 153 7.14 27.48 -3.98
N VAL A 154 6.99 28.67 -4.56
CA VAL A 154 5.68 29.17 -5.03
C VAL A 154 5.11 28.27 -6.13
N ALA A 155 5.93 27.88 -7.12
CA ALA A 155 5.50 26.99 -8.20
C ALA A 155 5.14 25.57 -7.70
N MET A 156 5.72 25.15 -6.59
CA MET A 156 5.43 23.90 -5.89
C MET A 156 4.17 23.97 -5.01
N GLY A 157 3.53 25.14 -4.92
CA GLY A 157 2.32 25.34 -4.12
C GLY A 157 2.56 25.66 -2.65
N TYR A 158 3.79 26.01 -2.26
CA TYR A 158 4.05 26.46 -0.89
C TYR A 158 3.48 27.86 -0.66
N GLN A 159 2.90 28.07 0.51
CA GLN A 159 2.33 29.36 0.90
C GLN A 159 3.40 30.24 1.55
N ARG A 160 3.57 31.46 1.03
CA ARG A 160 4.47 32.45 1.62
C ARG A 160 3.80 33.12 2.82
N CYS A 161 4.37 32.93 4.00
CA CYS A 161 3.90 33.48 5.28
C CYS A 161 4.96 34.41 5.91
N SER A 162 4.57 35.16 6.95
CA SER A 162 5.51 35.95 7.77
C SER A 162 6.36 35.07 8.69
N VAL A 163 5.78 33.93 9.08
CA VAL A 163 6.37 32.86 9.89
C VAL A 163 5.92 31.55 9.27
N ALA A 164 6.84 30.61 9.05
CA ALA A 164 6.49 29.25 8.66
C ALA A 164 6.28 28.44 9.95
N SER A 165 5.03 28.04 10.18
CA SER A 165 4.60 27.31 11.38
C SER A 165 3.97 25.96 11.06
N ASP A 166 3.49 25.77 9.84
CA ASP A 166 2.81 24.55 9.42
C ASP A 166 3.32 24.03 8.07
N LYS A 167 3.06 22.75 7.78
CA LYS A 167 3.47 22.07 6.54
C LYS A 167 2.92 22.80 5.31
N GLY A 168 3.77 22.93 4.29
CA GLY A 168 3.43 23.65 3.07
C GLY A 168 3.64 25.17 3.17
N GLU A 169 4.12 25.68 4.30
CA GLU A 169 4.46 27.10 4.46
C GLU A 169 5.95 27.38 4.27
N PHE A 170 6.27 28.61 3.85
CA PHE A 170 7.63 29.14 3.90
C PHE A 170 7.64 30.63 4.23
N ALA A 171 8.74 31.12 4.80
CA ALA A 171 8.97 32.52 5.13
C ALA A 171 10.38 32.95 4.69
N VAL A 172 10.52 34.20 4.28
CA VAL A 172 11.78 34.77 3.77
C VAL A 172 12.20 35.95 4.64
N ARG A 173 13.43 35.92 5.16
CA ARG A 173 14.00 36.94 6.04
C ARG A 173 15.45 37.25 5.66
N GLY A 174 15.64 38.24 4.78
CA GLY A 174 16.97 38.54 4.25
C GLY A 174 17.49 37.34 3.44
N GLY A 175 18.67 36.82 3.79
CA GLY A 175 19.25 35.61 3.21
C GLY A 175 18.81 34.30 3.88
N ILE A 176 17.71 34.31 4.63
CA ILE A 176 17.19 33.12 5.32
C ILE A 176 15.84 32.73 4.73
N ILE A 177 15.68 31.45 4.43
CA ILE A 177 14.40 30.84 4.05
C ILE A 177 14.04 29.78 5.09
N ASP A 178 12.97 30.03 5.83
CA ASP A 178 12.33 29.03 6.70
C ASP A 178 11.26 28.32 5.87
N VAL A 179 11.27 27.00 5.82
CA VAL A 179 10.31 26.19 5.06
C VAL A 179 9.89 24.98 5.87
N PHE A 180 8.60 24.61 5.81
CA PHE A 180 8.10 23.38 6.38
C PHE A 180 7.66 22.43 5.25
N PRO A 181 8.54 21.52 4.79
CA PRO A 181 8.21 20.61 3.70
C PRO A 181 7.07 19.66 4.07
N VAL A 182 6.14 19.43 3.14
CA VAL A 182 5.02 18.49 3.38
C VAL A 182 5.49 17.04 3.57
N SER A 183 6.61 16.68 2.94
CA SER A 183 7.27 15.37 3.05
C SER A 183 8.26 15.26 4.21
N SER A 184 8.22 16.17 5.19
CA SER A 184 9.13 16.13 6.33
C SER A 184 8.34 16.24 7.64
N PRO A 185 8.75 15.52 8.70
CA PRO A 185 8.20 15.78 10.03
C PRO A 185 8.70 17.12 10.62
N ASP A 186 9.84 17.61 10.14
CA ASP A 186 10.54 18.79 10.69
C ASP A 186 10.55 19.95 9.69
N PRO A 187 10.48 21.22 10.14
CA PRO A 187 10.74 22.38 9.30
C PRO A 187 12.23 22.74 9.30
N TYR A 188 12.68 23.40 8.23
CA TYR A 188 14.07 23.74 7.98
C TYR A 188 14.29 25.23 7.79
N ARG A 189 15.36 25.73 8.39
CA ARG A 189 15.93 27.06 8.18
C ARG A 189 17.15 26.91 7.28
N ILE A 190 17.11 27.55 6.13
CA ILE A 190 18.16 27.54 5.11
C ILE A 190 18.80 28.93 5.11
N GLU A 191 20.07 29.00 5.49
CA GLU A 191 20.85 30.25 5.56
C GLU A 191 21.73 30.35 4.31
N PHE A 192 21.63 31.48 3.60
CA PHE A 192 22.39 31.78 2.38
C PHE A 192 23.44 32.85 2.62
N TRP A 193 24.61 32.66 2.00
CA TRP A 193 25.63 33.69 1.82
C TRP A 193 25.76 34.01 0.32
N GLY A 194 25.06 35.04 -0.13
CA GLY A 194 24.85 35.26 -1.57
C GLY A 194 23.98 34.14 -2.13
N ASP A 195 24.53 33.34 -3.05
CA ASP A 195 23.87 32.16 -3.64
C ASP A 195 24.44 30.84 -3.09
N GLU A 196 25.29 30.87 -2.07
CA GLU A 196 25.81 29.67 -1.42
C GLU A 196 24.96 29.30 -0.21
N ILE A 197 24.61 28.02 -0.06
CA ILE A 197 23.91 27.51 1.12
C ILE A 197 24.93 27.33 2.25
N GLU A 198 24.96 28.27 3.19
CA GLU A 198 25.89 28.30 4.31
C GLU A 198 25.51 27.27 5.39
N SER A 199 24.23 27.17 5.74
CA SER A 199 23.77 26.16 6.69
C SER A 199 22.31 25.78 6.52
N ILE A 200 21.98 24.53 6.88
CA ILE A 200 20.60 24.04 6.96
C ILE A 200 20.37 23.53 8.38
N ARG A 201 19.27 23.95 9.01
CA ARG A 201 18.95 23.61 10.39
C ARG A 201 17.49 23.22 10.53
N ILE A 202 17.21 22.18 11.29
CA ILE A 202 15.85 21.95 11.81
C ILE A 202 15.55 23.02 12.86
N PHE A 203 14.34 23.54 12.88
CA PHE A 203 13.89 24.50 13.90
C PHE A 203 12.56 24.07 14.53
N ASP A 204 12.27 24.61 15.72
CA ASP A 204 10.97 24.43 16.38
C ASP A 204 9.95 25.38 15.73
N PRO A 205 8.88 24.87 15.07
CA PRO A 205 7.89 25.70 14.39
C PRO A 205 7.11 26.64 15.33
N ILE A 206 7.05 26.34 16.63
CA ILE A 206 6.37 27.18 17.62
C ILE A 206 7.35 28.22 18.17
N GLY A 207 8.47 27.76 18.73
CA GLY A 207 9.48 28.63 19.36
C GLY A 207 10.36 29.41 18.38
N GLN A 208 10.36 29.03 17.10
CA GLN A 208 11.13 29.63 15.99
C GLN A 208 12.65 29.62 16.23
N LYS A 209 13.12 28.66 17.03
CA LYS A 209 14.53 28.46 17.40
C LYS A 209 15.10 27.27 16.67
N SER A 210 16.34 27.40 16.17
CA SER A 210 17.07 26.26 15.62
C SER A 210 17.30 25.19 16.69
N VAL A 211 17.17 23.93 16.27
CA VAL A 211 17.33 22.74 17.11
C VAL A 211 18.64 22.04 16.78
N ARG A 212 18.84 21.62 15.53
CA ARG A 212 20.06 20.93 15.07
C ARG A 212 20.39 21.23 13.62
N GLN A 213 21.67 21.16 13.26
CA GLN A 213 22.13 21.23 11.88
C GLN A 213 21.89 19.91 11.13
N VAL A 214 21.68 20.02 9.83
CA VAL A 214 21.58 18.91 8.88
C VAL A 214 22.36 19.26 7.60
N ASP A 215 22.82 18.24 6.88
CA ASP A 215 23.64 18.46 5.69
C ASP A 215 22.81 18.74 4.43
N HIS A 216 21.53 18.40 4.45
CA HIS A 216 20.63 18.53 3.31
C HIS A 216 19.16 18.68 3.72
N VAL A 217 18.35 19.19 2.81
CA VAL A 217 16.89 19.19 2.88
C VAL A 217 16.32 18.80 1.51
N GLU A 218 15.16 18.16 1.53
CA GLU A 218 14.42 17.85 0.31
C GLU A 218 12.97 18.29 0.44
N MET A 219 12.47 18.89 -0.64
CA MET A 219 11.13 19.41 -0.73
C MET A 219 10.44 18.82 -1.95
N VAL A 220 9.27 18.26 -1.71
CA VAL A 220 8.31 17.86 -2.74
C VAL A 220 7.21 18.92 -2.83
N PRO A 221 6.42 18.95 -3.91
CA PRO A 221 5.34 19.93 -4.01
C PRO A 221 4.31 19.82 -2.88
N ALA A 222 3.69 20.94 -2.52
CA ALA A 222 2.74 21.02 -1.41
C ALA A 222 1.27 20.92 -1.84
N GLN A 223 0.95 21.12 -3.13
CA GLN A 223 -0.42 21.09 -3.63
C GLN A 223 -0.57 20.16 -4.84
N GLU A 224 -0.90 18.89 -4.58
CA GLU A 224 -1.05 17.88 -5.63
C GLU A 224 -2.19 18.19 -6.61
N LEU A 225 -3.37 18.54 -6.08
CA LEU A 225 -4.56 18.82 -6.90
C LEU A 225 -4.36 20.01 -7.85
N GLU A 226 -3.79 21.12 -7.38
CA GLU A 226 -3.51 22.28 -8.23
C GLU A 226 -2.50 21.97 -9.34
N LEU A 227 -1.50 21.15 -9.03
CA LEU A 227 -0.48 20.78 -10.00
C LEU A 227 -0.99 19.92 -11.15
N ILE A 228 -2.07 19.15 -10.94
CA ILE A 228 -2.64 18.27 -11.96
C ILE A 228 -3.79 18.92 -12.75
N LYS A 229 -4.48 19.94 -12.20
CA LYS A 229 -5.64 20.59 -12.84
C LYS A 229 -5.36 21.10 -14.25
N ASP A 230 -4.23 21.77 -14.44
CA ASP A 230 -3.89 22.44 -15.70
C ASP A 230 -2.90 21.64 -16.56
N ARG A 231 -2.71 20.35 -16.29
CA ARG A 231 -1.79 19.49 -17.04
C ARG A 231 -2.50 18.80 -18.18
N SER A 232 -1.92 18.91 -19.38
CA SER A 232 -2.39 18.20 -20.58
C SER A 232 -2.13 16.70 -20.51
N LYS A 233 -1.13 16.26 -19.74
CA LYS A 233 -0.78 14.86 -19.55
C LYS A 233 -0.68 14.55 -18.06
N LEU A 234 -1.47 13.55 -17.65
CA LEU A 234 -1.45 12.97 -16.32
C LEU A 234 -1.12 11.49 -16.43
N SER A 235 -0.83 10.88 -15.30
CA SER A 235 -0.48 9.47 -15.15
C SER A 235 -1.30 8.80 -14.05
N THR A 236 -1.19 7.49 -13.94
CA THR A 236 -1.75 6.69 -12.84
C THR A 236 -0.62 6.11 -11.99
N LEU A 237 -0.96 5.47 -10.87
CA LEU A 237 0.02 4.72 -10.08
C LEU A 237 0.67 3.58 -10.90
N LEU A 238 -0.07 2.96 -11.82
CA LEU A 238 0.47 1.92 -12.71
C LEU A 238 1.53 2.45 -13.67
N ASP A 239 1.49 3.73 -14.07
CA ASP A 239 2.55 4.34 -14.88
C ASP A 239 3.89 4.48 -14.12
N TYR A 240 3.84 4.53 -12.78
CA TYR A 240 5.04 4.52 -11.93
C TYR A 240 5.63 3.12 -11.76
N LEU A 241 4.79 2.08 -11.82
CA LEU A 241 5.20 0.68 -11.63
C LEU A 241 5.56 -0.02 -12.96
N GLY A 242 4.91 0.38 -14.05
CA GLY A 242 5.13 -0.17 -15.39
C GLY A 242 4.63 -1.62 -15.55
N ALA A 243 5.04 -2.26 -16.65
CA ALA A 243 4.59 -3.60 -17.05
C ALA A 243 5.09 -4.74 -16.14
N ASN A 244 6.12 -4.50 -15.33
CA ASN A 244 6.67 -5.48 -14.38
C ASN A 244 5.90 -5.48 -13.07
N THR A 245 4.58 -5.64 -13.16
CA THR A 245 3.65 -5.54 -12.03
C THR A 245 2.68 -6.71 -12.00
N VAL A 246 2.45 -7.24 -10.80
CA VAL A 246 1.34 -8.14 -10.46
C VAL A 246 0.32 -7.32 -9.69
N VAL A 247 -0.96 -7.47 -10.02
CA VAL A 247 -2.05 -6.75 -9.35
C VAL A 247 -2.83 -7.72 -8.49
N ILE A 248 -3.02 -7.40 -7.22
CA ILE A 248 -3.81 -8.18 -6.28
C ILE A 248 -5.08 -7.39 -5.97
N PHE A 249 -6.24 -8.01 -6.17
CA PHE A 249 -7.54 -7.49 -5.75
C PHE A 249 -7.91 -8.14 -4.43
N ASP A 250 -7.78 -7.41 -3.34
CA ASP A 250 -8.12 -7.88 -1.99
C ASP A 250 -9.60 -7.66 -1.69
N ASP A 251 -10.33 -8.77 -1.69
CA ASP A 251 -11.77 -8.86 -1.48
C ASP A 251 -12.60 -8.22 -2.60
N LEU A 252 -13.03 -9.06 -3.55
CA LEU A 252 -13.78 -8.62 -4.72
C LEU A 252 -15.08 -7.89 -4.36
N LEU A 253 -15.81 -8.37 -3.34
CA LEU A 253 -17.08 -7.76 -2.92
C LEU A 253 -16.81 -6.40 -2.28
N ALA A 254 -15.85 -6.32 -1.37
CA ALA A 254 -15.49 -5.05 -0.72
C ALA A 254 -15.03 -4.00 -1.75
N LEU A 255 -14.29 -4.42 -2.78
CA LEU A 255 -13.86 -3.55 -3.87
C LEU A 255 -15.01 -3.07 -4.75
N GLU A 256 -16.03 -3.89 -5.01
CA GLU A 256 -17.24 -3.49 -5.73
C GLU A 256 -18.12 -2.54 -4.91
N ASP A 257 -18.33 -2.83 -3.63
CA ASP A 257 -19.05 -1.96 -2.70
C ASP A 257 -18.37 -0.59 -2.56
N ARG A 258 -17.03 -0.59 -2.48
CA ARG A 258 -16.24 0.64 -2.44
C ARG A 258 -16.39 1.43 -3.72
N TYR A 259 -16.38 0.77 -4.88
CA TYR A 259 -16.61 1.44 -6.16
C TYR A 259 -18.01 2.03 -6.26
N ALA A 260 -19.05 1.28 -5.90
CA ALA A 260 -20.43 1.76 -5.87
C ALA A 260 -20.59 2.98 -4.95
N SER A 261 -19.95 2.93 -3.78
CA SER A 261 -19.89 4.07 -2.84
C SER A 261 -19.22 5.28 -3.48
N LEU A 262 -18.06 5.11 -4.12
CA LEU A 262 -17.38 6.19 -4.85
C LEU A 262 -18.28 6.79 -5.93
N VAL A 263 -18.89 5.96 -6.79
CA VAL A 263 -19.78 6.43 -7.85
C VAL A 263 -20.98 7.21 -7.30
N SER A 264 -21.58 6.76 -6.20
CA SER A 264 -22.71 7.47 -5.58
C SER A 264 -22.34 8.82 -4.97
N MET A 265 -21.10 8.97 -4.47
CA MET A 265 -20.55 10.21 -3.91
C MET A 265 -20.01 11.15 -5.01
N CYS A 266 -19.57 10.57 -6.12
CA CYS A 266 -19.09 11.30 -7.28
C CYS A 266 -20.26 11.81 -8.11
N GLY A 267 -20.36 13.12 -8.25
CA GLY A 267 -21.25 13.72 -9.25
C GLY A 267 -20.68 13.57 -10.66
N THR A 268 -20.32 14.69 -11.28
CA THR A 268 -19.75 14.71 -12.63
C THR A 268 -18.29 14.22 -12.61
N PRO A 269 -17.82 13.45 -13.60
CA PRO A 269 -16.43 13.04 -13.69
C PRO A 269 -15.48 14.25 -13.67
N THR A 270 -14.46 14.20 -12.81
CA THR A 270 -13.45 15.27 -12.68
C THR A 270 -12.16 14.91 -13.41
N GLY A 271 -11.44 15.92 -13.89
CA GLY A 271 -10.19 15.73 -14.63
C GLY A 271 -9.08 15.04 -13.81
N SER A 272 -9.16 15.15 -12.48
CA SER A 272 -8.23 14.60 -11.49
C SER A 272 -8.40 13.11 -11.19
N PHE A 273 -9.47 12.47 -11.68
CA PHE A 273 -9.71 11.04 -11.48
C PHE A 273 -9.81 10.30 -12.82
N SER A 274 -9.36 9.06 -12.81
CA SER A 274 -9.52 8.09 -13.90
C SER A 274 -10.82 7.31 -13.68
N THR A 275 -11.42 6.81 -14.76
CA THR A 275 -12.57 5.91 -14.63
C THR A 275 -12.11 4.50 -14.29
N ILE A 276 -13.01 3.67 -13.75
CA ILE A 276 -12.70 2.26 -13.47
C ILE A 276 -12.35 1.51 -14.76
N GLU A 277 -12.98 1.85 -15.88
CA GLU A 277 -12.71 1.20 -17.17
C GLU A 277 -11.29 1.47 -17.63
N MET A 278 -10.81 2.72 -17.52
CA MET A 278 -9.42 3.06 -17.84
C MET A 278 -8.43 2.31 -16.95
N PHE A 279 -8.75 2.16 -15.66
CA PHE A 279 -7.93 1.39 -14.73
C PHE A 279 -7.89 -0.09 -15.11
N LEU A 280 -9.05 -0.70 -15.38
CA LEU A 280 -9.15 -2.11 -15.78
C LEU A 280 -8.47 -2.39 -17.12
N ASP A 281 -8.50 -1.45 -18.07
CA ASP A 281 -7.75 -1.55 -19.34
C ASP A 281 -6.23 -1.55 -19.10
N GLN A 282 -5.72 -0.76 -18.15
CA GLN A 282 -4.29 -0.77 -17.79
C GLN A 282 -3.88 -2.06 -17.08
N VAL A 283 -4.79 -2.65 -16.30
CA VAL A 283 -4.54 -3.90 -15.56
C VAL A 283 -4.72 -5.14 -16.45
N GLU A 284 -5.50 -5.07 -17.54
CA GLU A 284 -5.76 -6.18 -18.45
C GLU A 284 -4.52 -6.98 -18.89
N PRO A 285 -3.41 -6.37 -19.34
CA PRO A 285 -2.22 -7.13 -19.76
C PRO A 285 -1.40 -7.69 -18.58
N LEU A 286 -1.68 -7.28 -17.34
CA LEU A 286 -0.90 -7.67 -16.16
C LEU A 286 -1.38 -9.00 -15.59
N GLN A 287 -0.50 -9.67 -14.85
CA GLN A 287 -0.85 -10.84 -14.06
C GLN A 287 -1.67 -10.40 -12.84
N LYS A 288 -2.73 -11.15 -12.51
CA LYS A 288 -3.70 -10.76 -11.49
C LYS A 288 -3.87 -11.86 -10.44
N LEU A 289 -3.94 -11.48 -9.18
CA LEU A 289 -4.42 -12.34 -8.11
C LEU A 289 -5.73 -11.75 -7.61
N PHE A 290 -6.71 -12.61 -7.41
CA PHE A 290 -8.01 -12.24 -6.88
C PHE A 290 -8.18 -12.91 -5.54
N TRP A 291 -8.57 -12.15 -4.53
CA TRP A 291 -8.92 -12.69 -3.23
C TRP A 291 -10.39 -12.44 -2.95
N SER A 292 -11.05 -13.44 -2.38
CA SER A 292 -12.45 -13.34 -1.97
C SER A 292 -12.60 -13.95 -0.58
N GLN A 293 -13.34 -13.29 0.31
CA GLN A 293 -13.70 -13.92 1.59
C GLN A 293 -14.74 -15.01 1.38
N ASN A 294 -15.71 -14.76 0.50
CA ASN A 294 -16.81 -15.66 0.19
C ASN A 294 -16.47 -16.55 -1.00
N ALA A 295 -17.19 -17.66 -1.14
CA ALA A 295 -17.14 -18.46 -2.36
C ALA A 295 -17.50 -17.59 -3.57
N ILE A 296 -16.74 -17.69 -4.65
CA ILE A 296 -16.95 -16.85 -5.85
C ILE A 296 -18.34 -17.03 -6.47
N GLU A 297 -18.95 -18.21 -6.27
CA GLU A 297 -20.32 -18.52 -6.68
C GLU A 297 -21.40 -17.67 -5.97
N GLU A 298 -21.10 -17.09 -4.80
CA GLU A 298 -22.01 -16.19 -4.09
C GLU A 298 -21.99 -14.78 -4.67
N LEU A 299 -20.93 -14.41 -5.38
CA LEU A 299 -20.73 -13.08 -5.95
C LEU A 299 -21.20 -13.01 -7.40
N THR A 300 -21.03 -14.09 -8.17
CA THR A 300 -21.23 -14.07 -9.63
C THR A 300 -21.42 -15.47 -10.22
N GLU A 301 -21.92 -15.54 -11.44
CA GLU A 301 -22.01 -16.79 -12.19
C GLU A 301 -20.61 -17.28 -12.63
N VAL A 302 -20.26 -18.49 -12.19
CA VAL A 302 -18.97 -19.12 -12.49
C VAL A 302 -19.10 -20.12 -13.65
N LYS A 303 -18.16 -20.07 -14.59
CA LYS A 303 -18.05 -21.06 -15.67
C LYS A 303 -16.69 -21.75 -15.64
N MET A 304 -16.70 -23.07 -15.73
CA MET A 304 -15.48 -23.88 -15.88
C MET A 304 -14.93 -23.71 -17.30
N LEU A 305 -13.64 -23.36 -17.42
CA LEU A 305 -12.98 -23.16 -18.71
C LEU A 305 -12.28 -24.43 -19.24
N GLU A 306 -12.14 -25.45 -18.39
CA GLU A 306 -11.56 -26.75 -18.75
C GLU A 306 -12.55 -27.88 -18.48
N ALA A 307 -12.62 -28.85 -19.40
CA ALA A 307 -13.56 -29.96 -19.30
C ALA A 307 -13.14 -30.92 -18.16
N PRO A 308 -14.10 -31.37 -17.32
CA PRO A 308 -13.78 -32.31 -16.27
C PRO A 308 -13.30 -33.64 -16.86
N THR A 309 -11.99 -33.90 -16.82
CA THR A 309 -11.45 -35.24 -17.07
C THR A 309 -12.08 -36.24 -16.10
N LYS A 310 -12.20 -37.51 -16.50
CA LYS A 310 -12.89 -38.57 -15.73
C LYS A 310 -12.32 -38.86 -14.33
N TYR A 311 -11.26 -38.17 -13.93
CA TYR A 311 -10.61 -38.26 -12.61
C TYR A 311 -10.65 -36.93 -11.85
N TYR A 312 -11.65 -36.07 -12.09
CA TYR A 312 -11.90 -34.90 -11.25
C TYR A 312 -12.31 -35.37 -9.85
N SER A 313 -11.34 -35.46 -8.96
CA SER A 313 -11.62 -35.38 -7.53
C SER A 313 -11.89 -33.91 -7.21
N ALA A 314 -12.87 -33.63 -6.35
CA ALA A 314 -13.11 -32.30 -5.78
C ALA A 314 -11.91 -31.74 -4.96
N LYS A 315 -10.77 -32.45 -4.97
CA LYS A 315 -9.51 -32.15 -4.27
C LYS A 315 -8.38 -31.76 -5.22
N ALA A 316 -8.63 -31.57 -6.52
CA ALA A 316 -7.60 -31.00 -7.39
C ALA A 316 -7.40 -29.52 -6.99
N PRO A 317 -6.18 -29.09 -6.66
CA PRO A 317 -5.96 -27.82 -5.97
C PRO A 317 -6.13 -26.60 -6.89
N LEU A 318 -6.19 -26.82 -8.22
CA LEU A 318 -6.17 -25.78 -9.24
C LEU A 318 -7.18 -26.08 -10.35
N HIS A 319 -8.09 -25.13 -10.61
CA HIS A 319 -9.08 -25.23 -11.69
C HIS A 319 -9.24 -23.89 -12.40
N ARG A 320 -9.19 -23.88 -13.73
CA ARG A 320 -9.41 -22.64 -14.48
C ARG A 320 -10.91 -22.33 -14.58
N ILE A 321 -11.29 -21.16 -14.07
CA ILE A 321 -12.66 -20.66 -14.07
C ILE A 321 -12.74 -19.28 -14.73
N SER A 322 -13.95 -18.89 -15.13
CA SER A 322 -14.30 -17.51 -15.44
C SER A 322 -15.43 -17.02 -14.55
N PHE A 323 -15.38 -15.74 -14.21
CA PHE A 323 -16.33 -15.05 -13.34
C PHE A 323 -16.45 -13.58 -13.78
N GLU A 324 -17.42 -12.83 -13.25
CA GLU A 324 -17.61 -11.42 -13.56
C GLU A 324 -17.16 -10.51 -12.41
N MET A 325 -16.53 -9.38 -12.74
CA MET A 325 -16.22 -8.29 -11.80
C MET A 325 -16.25 -6.97 -12.57
N TYR A 326 -16.85 -5.92 -12.01
CA TYR A 326 -17.00 -4.61 -12.66
C TYR A 326 -17.56 -4.69 -14.09
N ASN A 327 -18.56 -5.55 -14.31
CA ASN A 327 -19.14 -5.83 -15.63
C ASN A 327 -18.14 -6.35 -16.69
N ARG A 328 -17.03 -6.96 -16.26
CA ARG A 328 -16.05 -7.63 -17.13
C ARG A 328 -15.95 -9.11 -16.81
N GLN A 329 -15.88 -9.92 -17.87
CA GLN A 329 -15.58 -11.33 -17.73
C GLN A 329 -14.07 -11.53 -17.50
N LEU A 330 -13.72 -12.09 -16.36
CA LEU A 330 -12.36 -12.41 -15.95
C LEU A 330 -12.14 -13.92 -15.94
N ALA A 331 -10.88 -14.35 -15.95
CA ALA A 331 -10.51 -15.75 -15.84
C ALA A 331 -9.28 -15.92 -14.95
N ALA A 332 -9.31 -16.92 -14.08
CA ALA A 332 -8.22 -17.24 -13.17
C ALA A 332 -8.19 -18.74 -12.85
N THR A 333 -7.02 -19.22 -12.44
CA THR A 333 -6.88 -20.55 -11.84
C THR A 333 -7.31 -20.45 -10.38
N ARG A 334 -8.44 -21.07 -10.02
CA ARG A 334 -8.95 -21.17 -8.65
C ARG A 334 -8.01 -22.04 -7.83
N TRP A 335 -7.43 -21.49 -6.76
CA TRP A 335 -6.56 -22.19 -5.82
C TRP A 335 -7.24 -22.30 -4.46
N GLN A 336 -7.28 -23.53 -3.92
CA GLN A 336 -7.77 -23.76 -2.57
C GLN A 336 -6.70 -23.39 -1.55
N SER A 337 -7.05 -22.52 -0.60
CA SER A 337 -6.14 -22.07 0.46
C SER A 337 -5.65 -23.26 1.31
N PRO A 338 -4.33 -23.37 1.58
CA PRO A 338 -3.73 -24.35 2.49
C PRO A 338 -3.88 -23.92 3.95
N PHE A 339 -4.34 -22.69 4.19
CA PHE A 339 -4.44 -22.13 5.52
C PHE A 339 -5.79 -22.53 6.13
N LEU A 340 -5.72 -23.06 7.35
CA LEU A 340 -6.89 -23.28 8.21
C LEU A 340 -6.83 -22.28 9.35
N SER A 341 -7.97 -21.72 9.74
CA SER A 341 -8.01 -20.90 10.95
C SER A 341 -7.80 -21.78 12.18
N ILE A 342 -7.29 -21.20 13.26
CA ILE A 342 -7.11 -21.93 14.53
C ILE A 342 -8.47 -22.40 15.06
N ALA A 343 -9.53 -21.59 14.85
CA ALA A 343 -10.90 -21.94 15.22
C ALA A 343 -11.37 -23.19 14.47
N ASP A 344 -11.20 -23.23 13.14
CA ASP A 344 -11.60 -24.39 12.33
C ASP A 344 -10.82 -25.66 12.67
N LEU A 345 -9.55 -25.51 13.06
CA LEU A 345 -8.70 -26.65 13.42
C LEU A 345 -9.04 -27.22 14.81
N LEU A 346 -9.23 -26.35 15.81
CA LEU A 346 -9.30 -26.77 17.22
C LEU A 346 -10.72 -26.77 17.79
N VAL A 347 -11.61 -25.96 17.24
CA VAL A 347 -12.98 -25.77 17.75
C VAL A 347 -14.01 -25.64 16.60
N PRO A 348 -14.07 -26.60 15.66
CA PRO A 348 -14.85 -26.47 14.42
C PRO A 348 -16.37 -26.32 14.61
N ASP A 349 -16.90 -26.76 15.76
CA ASP A 349 -18.34 -26.75 16.05
C ASP A 349 -18.80 -25.48 16.80
N SER A 350 -17.93 -24.48 17.01
CA SER A 350 -18.24 -23.28 17.79
C SER A 350 -18.40 -22.03 16.92
N GLU A 351 -19.58 -21.41 16.97
CA GLU A 351 -19.91 -20.23 16.16
C GLU A 351 -19.36 -18.91 16.72
N ASP A 352 -19.05 -18.84 18.03
CA ASP A 352 -18.54 -17.65 18.72
C ASP A 352 -17.36 -18.00 19.63
N VAL A 353 -16.14 -18.03 19.07
CA VAL A 353 -14.91 -18.34 19.83
C VAL A 353 -14.22 -17.05 20.24
N SER A 354 -14.10 -16.77 21.55
CA SER A 354 -13.36 -15.60 22.00
C SER A 354 -11.85 -15.78 21.83
N GLY A 355 -11.10 -14.68 21.82
CA GLY A 355 -9.62 -14.76 21.76
C GLY A 355 -9.00 -15.51 22.94
N LEU A 356 -9.66 -15.52 24.11
CA LEU A 356 -9.22 -16.32 25.26
C LEU A 356 -9.49 -17.81 25.05
N ASP A 357 -10.65 -18.17 24.48
CA ASP A 357 -11.00 -19.56 24.18
C ASP A 357 -10.03 -20.16 23.15
N LEU A 358 -9.65 -19.38 22.12
CA LEU A 358 -8.61 -19.76 21.18
C LEU A 358 -7.26 -19.95 21.85
N LEU A 359 -6.88 -19.06 22.76
CA LEU A 359 -5.60 -19.18 23.48
C LEU A 359 -5.56 -20.44 24.35
N LEU A 360 -6.66 -20.74 25.06
CA LEU A 360 -6.79 -21.93 25.88
C LEU A 360 -6.74 -23.21 25.04
N SER A 361 -7.39 -23.22 23.87
CA SER A 361 -7.44 -24.38 22.99
C SER A 361 -6.07 -24.77 22.42
N LEU A 362 -5.11 -23.83 22.33
CA LEU A 362 -3.72 -24.14 21.96
C LEU A 362 -3.05 -25.15 22.89
N SER A 363 -3.48 -25.25 24.16
CA SER A 363 -2.97 -26.27 25.10
C SER A 363 -3.34 -27.69 24.70
N ASN A 364 -4.33 -27.85 23.82
CA ASN A 364 -4.78 -29.15 23.31
C ASN A 364 -4.02 -29.58 22.06
N LEU A 365 -3.08 -28.76 21.56
CA LEU A 365 -2.27 -29.13 20.40
C LEU A 365 -1.42 -30.37 20.72
N PRO A 366 -1.45 -31.40 19.87
CA PRO A 366 -0.58 -32.56 20.01
C PRO A 366 0.92 -32.15 20.00
N PRO A 367 1.80 -32.90 20.69
CA PRO A 367 3.22 -32.56 20.83
C PRO A 367 4.01 -32.58 19.51
N GLU A 368 3.47 -33.17 18.45
CA GLU A 368 4.03 -33.09 17.10
C GLU A 368 3.86 -31.72 16.42
N PHE A 369 2.98 -30.85 16.95
CA PHE A 369 2.82 -29.51 16.42
C PHE A 369 3.99 -28.62 16.82
N ARG A 370 4.49 -27.85 15.86
CA ARG A 370 5.43 -26.78 16.11
C ARG A 370 4.69 -25.46 16.06
N LEU A 371 4.58 -24.80 17.20
CA LEU A 371 3.90 -23.52 17.30
C LEU A 371 4.89 -22.37 17.08
N PHE A 372 4.58 -21.51 16.10
CA PHE A 372 5.29 -20.25 15.89
C PHE A 372 4.31 -19.11 16.16
N LEU A 373 4.68 -18.22 17.09
CA LEU A 373 3.91 -17.00 17.39
C LEU A 373 4.58 -15.82 16.68
N LEU A 374 3.84 -15.17 15.79
CA LEU A 374 4.30 -13.99 15.06
C LEU A 374 3.73 -12.74 15.70
N CYS A 375 4.60 -11.88 16.20
CA CYS A 375 4.26 -10.60 16.79
C CYS A 375 4.80 -9.47 15.92
N GLY A 376 3.99 -8.43 15.70
CA GLY A 376 4.38 -7.27 14.89
C GLY A 376 5.32 -6.30 15.61
N SER A 377 5.41 -6.38 16.94
CA SER A 377 6.26 -5.54 17.77
C SER A 377 6.65 -6.23 19.08
N GLU A 378 7.70 -5.73 19.75
CA GLU A 378 8.09 -6.19 21.10
C GLU A 378 6.95 -6.00 22.12
N LEU A 379 6.18 -4.91 21.99
CA LEU A 379 5.02 -4.64 22.84
C LEU A 379 3.91 -5.70 22.65
N ASP A 380 3.68 -6.14 21.42
CA ASP A 380 2.71 -7.20 21.13
C ASP A 380 3.17 -8.54 21.72
N GLU A 381 4.47 -8.83 21.64
CA GLU A 381 5.06 -10.02 22.24
C GLU A 381 4.90 -10.03 23.77
N GLU A 382 5.23 -8.93 24.44
CA GLU A 382 5.06 -8.78 25.90
C GLU A 382 3.58 -8.95 26.30
N SER A 383 2.67 -8.33 25.54
CA SER A 383 1.22 -8.42 25.77
C SER A 383 0.71 -9.86 25.61
N LEU A 384 1.19 -10.57 24.58
CA LEU A 384 0.82 -11.97 24.33
C LEU A 384 1.39 -12.89 25.42
N GLN A 385 2.67 -12.74 25.79
CA GLN A 385 3.30 -13.53 26.86
C GLN A 385 2.56 -13.34 28.19
N LYS A 386 2.17 -12.10 28.52
CA LYS A 386 1.36 -11.82 29.70
C LYS A 386 0.02 -12.54 29.66
N LYS A 387 -0.69 -12.52 28.53
CA LYS A 387 -1.98 -13.23 28.37
C LYS A 387 -1.82 -14.75 28.53
N ILE A 388 -0.76 -15.35 27.96
CA ILE A 388 -0.44 -16.77 28.12
C ILE A 388 -0.20 -17.11 29.59
N HIS A 389 0.57 -16.27 30.30
CA HIS A 389 0.85 -16.44 31.71
C HIS A 389 -0.41 -16.33 32.59
N ASP A 390 -1.19 -15.26 32.39
CA ASP A 390 -2.41 -14.98 33.16
C ASP A 390 -3.48 -16.08 32.94
N ALA A 391 -3.55 -16.65 31.74
CA ALA A 391 -4.46 -17.74 31.39
C ALA A 391 -3.92 -19.13 31.76
N GLN A 392 -2.70 -19.24 32.28
CA GLN A 392 -2.02 -20.50 32.63
C GLN A 392 -1.97 -21.50 31.46
N VAL A 393 -1.84 -21.00 30.23
CA VAL A 393 -1.76 -21.80 29.01
C VAL A 393 -0.37 -22.43 28.90
N ILE A 394 -0.34 -23.74 28.69
CA ILE A 394 0.90 -24.48 28.42
C ILE A 394 0.95 -24.71 26.91
N LEU A 395 1.87 -24.01 26.24
CA LEU A 395 2.10 -24.19 24.81
C LEU A 395 3.00 -25.42 24.56
N PRO A 396 2.79 -26.15 23.44
CA PRO A 396 3.59 -27.33 23.07
C PRO A 396 5.06 -27.02 22.79
#